data_AF-A0A0B8WCJ9-F1
#
_entry.id   AF-A0A0B8WCJ9-F1
#
_cell.length_a   1.000
_cell.length_b   1.000
_cell.length_c   1.000
_cell.angle_alpha   90.00
_cell.angle_beta   90.00
_cell.angle_gamma   90.00
#
_symmetry.space_group_name_H-M   'P 1'
#
loop_
_entity.id
_entity.type
_entity.pdbx_description
1 polymer ?
#
loop_
_entity_poly.entity_id
_entity_poly.type
_entity_poly.pdbx_seq_one_letter_code
_entity_poly.pdbx_strand_id
1 'polypeptide(L)'
;MAKFLSLVVFFGFGSWAQGEVKPYMDQMLKEIFVLKPYIVSDVEYRDPKNFEKIDESLKNMVSLSEKISHEGKIKKSGFAISSNALNQQLKEAELIYRVGNKDYSLWMLRSTLSVCMSCHTQLPATSTKFEFFNKEHALTKPYDEAEFLFIVRNFDKAVPLYDEVIADYPGNGVPFENVEKAVARKVYYFVRVKRDLPGLIKSLEKNQKNKQLPELLKKKIAGFKKAAEKMKKEGYAEFNADQQAELKKYVETELKDELQGDFEFSPQKDIAYLKISSVLYKYLDQYPDTPLKPDILYWLSFCERRYEQKAFYSLPELYLKQCVLEHPASAIAPSCLKEYQDLVTMAYTGSSGTHLPKDVDRELKSMKELIQKMKK
;
A
#
# COMPACT_ATOMS: atom_id res chain seq x y z
N MET A 1 5.89 -7.00 -64.07
CA MET A 1 5.03 -7.50 -62.96
C MET A 1 5.58 -6.94 -61.67
N ALA A 2 4.90 -5.92 -61.13
CA ALA A 2 5.36 -5.12 -60.00
C ALA A 2 5.06 -5.81 -58.66
N LYS A 3 6.04 -5.82 -57.76
CA LYS A 3 5.91 -6.30 -56.38
C LYS A 3 5.22 -5.24 -55.53
N PHE A 4 4.07 -5.58 -54.94
CA PHE A 4 3.42 -4.79 -53.90
C PHE A 4 4.08 -5.12 -52.55
N LEU A 5 4.78 -4.14 -51.97
CA LEU A 5 5.22 -4.16 -50.58
C LEU A 5 4.15 -3.44 -49.74
N SER A 6 3.34 -4.18 -48.99
CA SER A 6 2.44 -3.59 -47.99
C SER A 6 3.24 -3.26 -46.73
N LEU A 7 3.50 -1.98 -46.52
CA LEU A 7 4.04 -1.43 -45.28
C LEU A 7 2.90 -1.37 -44.25
N VAL A 8 2.86 -2.31 -43.31
CA VAL A 8 1.98 -2.23 -42.14
C VAL A 8 2.62 -1.27 -41.15
N VAL A 9 2.15 -0.03 -41.14
CA VAL A 9 2.48 0.96 -40.10
C VAL A 9 1.74 0.57 -38.83
N PHE A 10 2.45 -0.04 -37.88
CA PHE A 10 2.00 -0.14 -36.50
C PHE A 10 1.96 1.28 -35.92
N PHE A 11 0.77 1.88 -35.87
CA PHE A 11 0.52 3.02 -35.00
C PHE A 11 0.64 2.52 -33.56
N GLY A 12 1.80 2.73 -32.96
CA GLY A 12 1.96 2.69 -31.52
C GLY A 12 1.05 3.75 -30.92
N PHE A 13 -0.06 3.32 -30.32
CA PHE A 13 -0.82 4.13 -29.39
C PHE A 13 0.06 4.35 -28.16
N GLY A 14 0.96 5.34 -28.25
CA GLY A 14 1.61 5.92 -27.08
C GLY A 14 0.52 6.40 -26.13
N SER A 15 0.56 5.91 -24.89
CA SER A 15 -0.39 6.26 -23.85
C SER A 15 -0.36 7.77 -23.56
N TRP A 16 -1.34 8.50 -24.09
CA TRP A 16 -1.63 9.91 -23.76
C TRP A 16 -2.30 10.07 -22.38
N ALA A 17 -2.17 9.09 -21.47
CA ALA A 17 -3.04 8.92 -20.29
C ALA A 17 -2.40 9.33 -18.94
N GLN A 18 -1.37 10.20 -18.93
CA GLN A 18 -0.65 10.63 -17.72
C GLN A 18 -1.07 12.01 -17.14
N GLY A 19 -2.09 12.68 -17.69
CA GLY A 19 -2.29 14.13 -17.51
C GLY A 19 -2.93 14.64 -16.20
N GLU A 20 -3.96 13.99 -15.65
CA GLU A 20 -4.87 14.70 -14.72
C GLU A 20 -4.45 14.67 -13.24
N VAL A 21 -4.00 13.52 -12.72
CA VAL A 21 -3.68 13.36 -11.29
C VAL A 21 -2.25 13.80 -10.94
N LYS A 22 -1.32 13.64 -11.89
CA LYS A 22 0.12 13.83 -11.66
C LYS A 22 0.47 15.24 -11.15
N PRO A 23 -0.08 16.34 -11.68
CA PRO A 23 0.24 17.68 -11.20
C PRO A 23 -0.10 17.91 -9.73
N TYR A 24 -1.20 17.31 -9.24
CA TYR A 24 -1.58 17.40 -7.83
C TYR A 24 -0.69 16.52 -6.95
N MET A 25 -0.28 15.35 -7.43
CA MET A 25 0.66 14.49 -6.70
C MET A 25 2.06 15.10 -6.62
N ASP A 26 2.52 15.76 -7.68
CA ASP A 26 3.79 16.50 -7.65
C ASP A 26 3.74 17.65 -6.63
N GLN A 27 2.60 18.34 -6.50
CA GLN A 27 2.40 19.38 -5.48
C GLN A 27 2.30 18.78 -4.07
N MET A 28 1.54 17.69 -3.90
CA MET A 28 1.42 16.97 -2.63
C MET A 28 2.80 16.53 -2.14
N LEU A 29 3.64 16.05 -3.06
CA LEU A 29 5.00 15.67 -2.74
C LEU A 29 5.84 16.86 -2.26
N LYS A 30 5.71 18.05 -2.87
CA LYS A 30 6.40 19.25 -2.39
C LYS A 30 6.03 19.55 -0.94
N GLU A 31 4.75 19.48 -0.60
CA GLU A 31 4.29 19.67 0.78
C GLU A 31 4.85 18.60 1.73
N ILE A 32 4.88 17.33 1.30
CA ILE A 32 5.53 16.25 2.06
C ILE A 32 7.03 16.53 2.29
N PHE A 33 7.74 17.12 1.32
CA PHE A 33 9.13 17.54 1.49
C PHE A 33 9.29 18.73 2.44
N VAL A 34 8.36 19.70 2.40
CA VAL A 34 8.30 20.79 3.38
C VAL A 34 8.11 20.23 4.78
N LEU A 35 7.25 19.21 4.94
CA LEU A 35 6.95 18.59 6.22
C LEU A 35 7.99 17.57 6.70
N LYS A 36 8.82 17.04 5.80
CA LYS A 36 9.83 16.01 6.05
C LYS A 36 10.64 16.20 7.34
N PRO A 37 11.27 17.37 7.62
CA PRO A 37 12.03 17.57 8.87
C PRO A 37 11.16 17.52 10.13
N TYR A 38 9.90 17.94 10.04
CA TYR A 38 8.97 17.98 11.18
C TYR A 38 8.34 16.61 11.44
N ILE A 39 8.07 15.84 10.39
CA ILE A 39 7.47 14.49 10.51
C ILE A 39 8.36 13.56 11.33
N VAL A 40 9.69 13.73 11.32
CA VAL A 40 10.62 12.86 12.06
C VAL A 40 11.05 13.41 13.42
N SER A 41 10.66 14.63 13.77
CA SER A 41 11.08 15.29 15.00
C SER A 41 9.89 15.85 15.75
N ASP A 42 9.53 15.17 16.85
CA ASP A 42 8.44 15.60 17.73
C ASP A 42 8.72 17.01 18.30
N VAL A 43 9.99 17.34 18.54
CA VAL A 43 10.42 18.66 19.03
C VAL A 43 10.14 19.74 17.98
N GLU A 44 10.59 19.53 16.74
CA GLU A 44 10.43 20.50 15.66
C GLU A 44 8.96 20.68 15.28
N TYR A 45 8.17 19.60 15.29
CA TYR A 45 6.74 19.65 15.01
C TYR A 45 5.96 20.44 16.09
N ARG A 46 6.43 20.38 17.34
CA ARG A 46 5.85 21.08 18.49
C ARG A 46 6.27 22.54 18.61
N ASP A 47 7.41 22.92 18.07
CA ASP A 47 7.94 24.28 18.19
C ASP A 47 6.94 25.32 17.62
N PRO A 48 6.47 26.29 18.43
CA PRO A 48 5.61 27.37 17.96
C PRO A 48 6.18 28.15 16.77
N LYS A 49 7.51 28.25 16.63
CA LYS A 49 8.17 28.93 15.51
C LYS A 49 7.90 28.25 14.16
N ASN A 50 7.63 26.95 14.17
CA ASN A 50 7.34 26.16 12.97
C ASN A 50 5.84 26.11 12.66
N PHE A 51 4.97 26.71 13.49
CA PHE A 51 3.52 26.57 13.38
C PHE A 51 2.99 27.00 12.02
N GLU A 52 3.32 28.20 11.56
CA GLU A 52 2.79 28.77 10.32
C GLU A 52 3.15 27.90 9.11
N LYS A 53 4.40 27.44 9.04
CA LYS A 53 4.88 26.58 7.95
C LYS A 53 4.23 25.19 7.94
N ILE A 54 4.06 24.57 9.11
CA ILE A 54 3.41 23.25 9.21
C ILE A 54 1.91 23.38 8.89
N ASP A 55 1.25 24.39 9.45
CA ASP A 55 -0.18 24.66 9.24
C ASP A 55 -0.50 24.95 7.76
N GLU A 56 0.29 25.81 7.11
CA GLU A 56 0.13 26.10 5.68
C GLU A 56 0.30 24.84 4.83
N SER A 57 1.33 24.04 5.11
CA SER A 57 1.58 22.81 4.35
C SER A 57 0.46 21.78 4.55
N LEU A 58 -0.05 21.61 5.77
CA LEU A 58 -1.20 20.73 6.05
C LEU A 58 -2.46 21.19 5.31
N LYS A 59 -2.76 22.50 5.30
CA LYS A 59 -3.89 23.06 4.54
C LYS A 59 -3.75 22.83 3.04
N ASN A 60 -2.54 23.01 2.51
CA ASN A 60 -2.25 22.74 1.10
C ASN A 60 -2.46 21.26 0.78
N MET A 61 -1.98 20.34 1.63
CA MET A 61 -2.23 18.91 1.48
C MET A 61 -3.72 18.57 1.51
N VAL A 62 -4.51 19.17 2.42
CA VAL A 62 -5.97 19.00 2.46
C VAL A 62 -6.59 19.42 1.12
N SER A 63 -6.33 20.65 0.67
CA SER A 63 -6.83 21.19 -0.61
C SER A 63 -6.44 20.32 -1.81
N LEU A 64 -5.20 19.84 -1.85
CA LEU A 64 -4.72 18.95 -2.92
C LEU A 64 -5.42 17.59 -2.89
N SER A 65 -5.61 17.01 -1.70
CA SER A 65 -6.30 15.71 -1.56
C SER A 65 -7.77 15.77 -1.99
N GLU A 66 -8.45 16.91 -1.79
CA GLU A 66 -9.81 17.14 -2.31
C GLU A 66 -9.82 17.12 -3.83
N LYS A 67 -8.88 17.83 -4.47
CA LYS A 67 -8.76 17.84 -5.94
C LYS A 67 -8.48 16.44 -6.49
N ILE A 68 -7.54 15.71 -5.89
CA ILE A 68 -7.23 14.32 -6.25
C ILE A 68 -8.48 13.43 -6.18
N SER A 69 -9.28 13.55 -5.12
CA SER A 69 -10.51 12.77 -4.94
C SER A 69 -11.57 13.04 -6.01
N HIS A 70 -11.48 14.21 -6.68
CA HIS A 70 -12.41 14.61 -7.72
C HIS A 70 -12.00 14.15 -9.13
N GLU A 71 -10.76 13.71 -9.31
CA GLU A 71 -10.23 13.28 -10.60
C GLU A 71 -10.89 12.01 -11.13
N GLY A 72 -11.21 12.01 -12.43
CA GLY A 72 -11.98 10.93 -13.07
C GLY A 72 -11.30 9.57 -12.97
N LYS A 73 -9.97 9.52 -13.08
CA LYS A 73 -9.18 8.29 -12.95
C LYS A 73 -9.22 7.71 -11.53
N ILE A 74 -9.21 8.57 -10.50
CA ILE A 74 -9.29 8.14 -9.10
C ILE A 74 -10.69 7.61 -8.77
N LYS A 75 -11.73 8.33 -9.23
CA LYS A 75 -13.13 7.93 -9.03
C LYS A 75 -13.51 6.59 -9.68
N LYS A 76 -12.86 6.24 -10.79
CA LYS A 76 -13.18 5.03 -11.56
C LYS A 76 -12.32 3.81 -11.18
N SER A 77 -11.29 4.00 -10.37
CA SER A 77 -10.34 2.93 -10.03
C SER A 77 -10.52 2.41 -8.60
N GLY A 78 -9.69 1.43 -8.23
CA GLY A 78 -9.50 1.00 -6.84
C GLY A 78 -8.98 2.07 -5.87
N PHE A 79 -8.76 3.31 -6.34
CA PHE A 79 -8.18 4.39 -5.53
C PHE A 79 -9.23 5.29 -4.86
N ALA A 80 -10.50 5.21 -5.25
CA ALA A 80 -11.54 6.11 -4.72
C ALA A 80 -11.60 6.09 -3.19
N ILE A 81 -11.61 4.88 -2.61
CA ILE A 81 -11.66 4.70 -1.16
C ILE A 81 -10.39 5.20 -0.48
N SER A 82 -9.21 4.82 -0.98
CA SER A 82 -7.94 5.30 -0.44
C SER A 82 -7.80 6.82 -0.55
N SER A 83 -8.31 7.43 -1.62
CA SER A 83 -8.32 8.89 -1.78
C SER A 83 -9.25 9.59 -0.78
N ASN A 84 -10.41 8.99 -0.49
CA ASN A 84 -11.32 9.51 0.54
C ASN A 84 -10.71 9.39 1.93
N ALA A 85 -10.09 8.25 2.24
CA ALA A 85 -9.39 8.03 3.50
C ALA A 85 -8.22 9.03 3.67
N LEU A 86 -7.44 9.25 2.60
CA LEU A 86 -6.37 10.26 2.57
C LEU A 86 -6.94 11.66 2.87
N ASN A 87 -8.01 12.05 2.19
CA ASN A 87 -8.62 13.36 2.39
C ASN A 87 -9.11 13.55 3.83
N GLN A 88 -9.82 12.55 4.37
CA GLN A 88 -10.34 12.62 5.73
C GLN A 88 -9.21 12.72 6.75
N GLN A 89 -8.18 11.88 6.66
CA GLN A 89 -7.09 11.92 7.63
C GLN A 89 -6.27 13.20 7.56
N LEU A 90 -6.06 13.78 6.37
CA LEU A 90 -5.39 15.07 6.25
C LEU A 90 -6.21 16.19 6.87
N LYS A 91 -7.55 16.18 6.69
CA LYS A 91 -8.46 17.13 7.33
C LYS A 91 -8.42 17.02 8.85
N GLU A 92 -8.45 15.80 9.36
CA GLU A 92 -8.36 15.55 10.80
C GLU A 92 -7.01 16.01 11.34
N ALA A 93 -5.90 15.63 10.70
CA ALA A 93 -4.56 16.06 11.12
C ALA A 93 -4.42 17.59 11.14
N GLU A 94 -4.85 18.28 10.07
CA GLU A 94 -4.84 19.75 10.02
C GLU A 94 -5.65 20.38 11.16
N LEU A 95 -6.87 19.89 11.39
CA LEU A 95 -7.74 20.43 12.43
C LEU A 95 -7.14 20.20 13.82
N ILE A 96 -6.68 18.97 14.09
CA ILE A 96 -6.07 18.57 15.36
C ILE A 96 -4.81 19.40 15.64
N TYR A 97 -3.99 19.67 14.61
CA TYR A 97 -2.81 20.52 14.72
C TYR A 97 -3.19 21.93 15.21
N ARG A 98 -4.20 22.52 14.58
CA ARG A 98 -4.65 23.90 14.86
C ARG A 98 -5.29 24.07 16.22
N VAL A 99 -6.00 23.07 16.73
CA VAL A 99 -6.55 23.11 18.09
C VAL A 99 -5.50 22.84 19.17
N GLY A 100 -4.24 22.62 18.78
CA GLY A 100 -3.08 22.55 19.68
C GLY A 100 -2.67 21.14 20.10
N ASN A 101 -3.38 20.09 19.67
CA ASN A 101 -3.01 18.71 20.00
C ASN A 101 -1.97 18.16 19.01
N LYS A 102 -0.76 18.74 19.07
CA LYS A 102 0.31 18.48 18.10
C LYS A 102 0.77 17.02 18.09
N ASP A 103 0.70 16.33 19.22
CA ASP A 103 1.12 14.91 19.33
C ASP A 103 0.20 14.00 18.55
N TYR A 104 -1.09 14.18 18.76
CA TYR A 104 -2.10 13.40 18.06
C TYR A 104 -2.10 13.74 16.57
N SER A 105 -1.92 15.02 16.21
CA SER A 105 -1.76 15.44 14.81
C SER A 105 -0.55 14.80 14.14
N LEU A 106 0.61 14.82 14.79
CA LEU A 106 1.83 14.22 14.25
C LEU A 106 1.67 12.71 14.06
N TRP A 107 1.07 12.04 15.03
CA TRP A 107 0.77 10.62 14.94
C TRP A 107 -0.21 10.31 13.80
N MET A 108 -1.27 11.13 13.64
CA MET A 108 -2.22 11.04 12.53
C MET A 108 -1.51 11.21 11.19
N LEU A 109 -0.73 12.29 11.03
CA LEU A 109 0.03 12.58 9.81
C LEU A 109 0.98 11.43 9.44
N ARG A 110 1.72 10.89 10.43
CA ARG A 110 2.58 9.71 10.23
C ARG A 110 1.78 8.49 9.78
N SER A 111 0.59 8.28 10.33
CA SER A 111 -0.30 7.22 9.88
C SER A 111 -0.84 7.49 8.47
N THR A 112 -1.11 8.73 8.09
CA THR A 112 -1.57 9.07 6.73
C THR A 112 -0.58 8.71 5.64
N LEU A 113 0.72 8.70 5.96
CA LEU A 113 1.74 8.20 5.04
C LEU A 113 1.56 6.71 4.68
N SER A 114 0.89 5.90 5.53
CA SER A 114 0.53 4.53 5.16
C SER A 114 -0.56 4.50 4.09
N VAL A 115 -1.49 5.45 4.08
CA VAL A 115 -2.50 5.60 3.02
C VAL A 115 -1.83 5.97 1.69
N CYS A 116 -0.80 6.82 1.71
CA CYS A 116 -0.01 7.11 0.52
C CYS A 116 0.61 5.84 -0.06
N MET A 117 1.24 5.01 0.79
CA MET A 117 1.75 3.71 0.34
C MET A 117 0.64 2.84 -0.24
N SER A 118 -0.53 2.85 0.39
CA SER A 118 -1.69 2.05 0.01
C SER A 118 -2.12 2.24 -1.45
N CYS A 119 -2.03 3.46 -1.97
CA CYS A 119 -2.26 3.75 -3.40
C CYS A 119 -1.03 3.42 -4.24
N HIS A 120 0.14 3.83 -3.76
CA HIS A 120 1.40 3.81 -4.49
C HIS A 120 1.92 2.41 -4.80
N THR A 121 1.50 1.42 -4.04
CA THR A 121 1.91 0.04 -4.22
C THR A 121 0.95 -0.78 -5.09
N GLN A 122 -0.21 -0.23 -5.47
CA GLN A 122 -1.12 -0.85 -6.43
C GLN A 122 -0.72 -0.59 -7.89
N LEU A 123 0.08 0.44 -8.14
CA LEU A 123 0.49 0.81 -9.49
C LEU A 123 1.78 0.08 -9.91
N PRO A 124 1.86 -0.45 -11.16
CA PRO A 124 3.07 -1.07 -11.67
C PRO A 124 4.28 -0.11 -11.68
N ALA A 125 5.48 -0.71 -11.65
CA ALA A 125 6.74 -0.09 -11.31
C ALA A 125 7.24 0.94 -12.34
N THR A 126 6.98 2.22 -12.08
CA THR A 126 7.96 3.27 -12.37
C THR A 126 8.32 3.94 -11.06
N SER A 127 9.52 3.65 -10.57
CA SER A 127 10.15 4.38 -9.46
C SER A 127 10.15 5.87 -9.82
N THR A 128 9.66 6.71 -8.91
CA THR A 128 9.61 8.14 -9.20
C THR A 128 10.99 8.74 -8.97
N LYS A 129 11.64 9.16 -10.06
CA LYS A 129 12.97 9.75 -10.02
C LYS A 129 12.87 11.24 -9.68
N PHE A 130 12.96 11.55 -8.39
CA PHE A 130 13.14 12.92 -7.93
C PHE A 130 14.61 13.14 -7.56
N GLU A 131 15.32 13.94 -8.36
CA GLU A 131 16.70 14.35 -8.06
C GLU A 131 16.76 15.69 -7.33
N PHE A 132 15.80 16.59 -7.58
CA PHE A 132 15.87 17.99 -7.18
C PHE A 132 15.53 18.27 -5.70
N PHE A 133 14.69 17.45 -5.06
CA PHE A 133 14.14 17.77 -3.74
C PHE A 133 14.95 17.22 -2.54
N ASN A 134 16.01 16.42 -2.76
CA ASN A 134 16.58 15.58 -1.68
C ASN A 134 17.90 16.07 -1.07
N LYS A 135 18.60 17.06 -1.64
CA LYS A 135 19.96 17.39 -1.17
C LYS A 135 20.01 18.23 0.11
N GLU A 136 19.05 19.11 0.34
CA GLU A 136 19.10 20.06 1.47
C GLU A 136 18.36 19.57 2.73
N HIS A 137 17.59 18.48 2.63
CA HIS A 137 16.72 17.97 3.69
C HIS A 137 16.80 16.44 3.83
N ALA A 138 17.98 15.85 3.67
CA ALA A 138 18.18 14.44 4.01
C ALA A 138 17.95 14.23 5.52
N LEU A 139 17.18 13.21 5.88
CA LEU A 139 16.99 12.88 7.28
C LEU A 139 18.28 12.33 7.87
N THR A 140 18.56 12.68 9.12
CA THR A 140 19.82 12.32 9.80
C THR A 140 19.97 10.81 9.99
N LYS A 141 18.85 10.07 10.11
CA LYS A 141 18.85 8.62 10.33
C LYS A 141 18.57 7.89 9.02
N PRO A 142 19.45 6.96 8.57
CA PRO A 142 19.28 6.22 7.32
C PRO A 142 17.94 5.49 7.19
N TYR A 143 17.43 4.93 8.29
CA TYR A 143 16.13 4.25 8.30
C TYR A 143 14.96 5.19 8.02
N ASP A 144 14.95 6.38 8.63
CA ASP A 144 13.85 7.34 8.46
C ASP A 144 13.86 7.89 7.03
N GLU A 145 15.04 8.15 6.46
CA GLU A 145 15.20 8.51 5.05
C GLU A 145 14.70 7.39 4.12
N ALA A 146 15.03 6.12 4.43
CA ALA A 146 14.57 4.98 3.65
C ALA A 146 13.04 4.85 3.66
N GLU A 147 12.39 4.97 4.82
CA GLU A 147 10.94 4.93 4.94
C GLU A 147 10.28 6.08 4.15
N PHE A 148 10.79 7.30 4.29
CA PHE A 148 10.31 8.44 3.51
C PHE A 148 10.38 8.17 2.01
N LEU A 149 11.57 7.75 1.53
CA LEU A 149 11.79 7.44 0.11
C LEU A 149 10.89 6.31 -0.38
N PHE A 150 10.63 5.31 0.46
CA PHE A 150 9.73 4.21 0.13
C PHE A 150 8.28 4.68 -0.04
N ILE A 151 7.79 5.52 0.87
CA ILE A 151 6.43 6.10 0.82
C ILE A 151 6.21 6.90 -0.48
N VAL A 152 7.21 7.68 -0.90
CA VAL A 152 7.14 8.50 -2.13
C VAL A 152 7.52 7.72 -3.41
N ARG A 153 7.61 6.39 -3.33
CA ARG A 153 7.95 5.46 -4.43
C ARG A 153 9.34 5.65 -5.03
N ASN A 154 10.28 6.25 -4.31
CA ASN A 154 11.68 6.33 -4.71
C ASN A 154 12.46 5.09 -4.24
N PHE A 155 12.01 3.92 -4.71
CA PHE A 155 12.51 2.62 -4.24
C PHE A 155 13.99 2.41 -4.55
N ASP A 156 14.47 2.97 -5.66
CA ASP A 156 15.87 2.86 -6.08
C ASP A 156 16.83 3.50 -5.06
N LYS A 157 16.39 4.56 -4.36
CA LYS A 157 17.15 5.18 -3.27
C LYS A 157 16.82 4.56 -1.90
N ALA A 158 15.58 4.13 -1.67
CA ALA A 158 15.17 3.53 -0.39
C ALA A 158 15.84 2.18 -0.11
N VAL A 159 15.90 1.28 -1.11
CA VAL A 159 16.40 -0.09 -0.92
C VAL A 159 17.88 -0.15 -0.50
N PRO A 160 18.80 0.64 -1.09
CA PRO A 160 20.17 0.72 -0.60
C PRO A 160 20.31 1.20 0.85
N LEU A 161 19.46 2.12 1.30
CA LEU A 161 19.46 2.58 2.69
C LEU A 161 18.95 1.51 3.66
N TYR A 162 17.94 0.74 3.28
CA TYR A 162 17.54 -0.44 4.07
C TYR A 162 18.66 -1.48 4.15
N ASP A 163 19.43 -1.65 3.08
CA ASP A 163 20.61 -2.51 3.07
C ASP A 163 21.67 -2.07 4.09
N GLU A 164 21.94 -0.76 4.18
CA GLU A 164 22.84 -0.16 5.16
C GLU A 164 22.32 -0.37 6.59
N VAL A 165 21.03 -0.10 6.83
CA VAL A 165 20.37 -0.32 8.13
C VAL A 165 20.52 -1.77 8.61
N ILE A 166 20.36 -2.75 7.70
CA ILE A 166 20.48 -4.17 8.05
C ILE A 166 21.94 -4.60 8.19
N ALA A 167 22.85 -4.05 7.37
CA ALA A 167 24.27 -4.40 7.42
C ALA A 167 24.94 -3.93 8.72
N ASP A 168 24.59 -2.73 9.18
CA ASP A 168 25.25 -2.08 10.31
C ASP A 168 24.58 -2.36 11.67
N TYR A 169 23.48 -3.12 11.70
CA TYR A 169 22.84 -3.51 12.95
C TYR A 169 23.74 -4.46 13.79
N PRO A 170 23.82 -4.29 15.12
CA PRO A 170 23.15 -3.28 15.96
C PRO A 170 23.93 -1.95 16.09
N GLY A 171 25.09 -1.81 15.46
CA GLY A 171 26.00 -0.67 15.60
C GLY A 171 25.42 0.69 15.18
N ASN A 172 24.38 0.71 14.34
CA ASN A 172 23.66 1.93 13.96
C ASN A 172 22.57 2.38 14.95
N GLY A 173 22.35 1.64 16.05
CA GLY A 173 21.37 1.99 17.08
C GLY A 173 19.90 1.94 16.63
N VAL A 174 19.61 1.37 15.46
CA VAL A 174 18.23 1.22 14.96
C VAL A 174 17.52 0.11 15.75
N PRO A 175 16.29 0.33 16.26
CA PRO A 175 15.53 -0.71 16.95
C PRO A 175 15.30 -1.95 16.09
N PHE A 176 15.22 -3.11 16.74
CA PHE A 176 15.02 -4.39 16.05
C PHE A 176 13.80 -4.40 15.13
N GLU A 177 12.69 -3.81 15.57
CA GLU A 177 11.43 -3.73 14.84
C GLU A 177 11.60 -2.97 13.52
N ASN A 178 12.45 -1.95 13.51
CA ASN A 178 12.75 -1.15 12.31
C ASN A 178 13.65 -1.93 11.35
N VAL A 179 14.59 -2.74 11.85
CA VAL A 179 15.39 -3.63 11.00
C VAL A 179 14.54 -4.74 10.39
N GLU A 180 13.63 -5.33 11.18
CA GLU A 180 12.66 -6.31 10.66
C GLU A 180 11.76 -5.68 9.58
N LYS A 181 11.28 -4.46 9.83
CA LYS A 181 10.47 -3.71 8.86
C LYS A 181 11.27 -3.38 7.59
N ALA A 182 12.55 -3.01 7.69
CA ALA A 182 13.43 -2.82 6.53
C ALA A 182 13.51 -4.09 5.65
N VAL A 183 13.66 -5.27 6.26
CA VAL A 183 13.61 -6.55 5.52
C VAL A 183 12.25 -6.74 4.84
N ALA A 184 11.15 -6.51 5.56
CA ALA A 184 9.80 -6.65 5.01
C ALA A 184 9.55 -5.70 3.83
N ARG A 185 10.00 -4.44 3.92
CA ARG A 185 9.91 -3.44 2.84
C ARG A 185 10.63 -3.87 1.58
N LYS A 186 11.83 -4.45 1.74
CA LYS A 186 12.58 -5.01 0.61
C LYS A 186 11.85 -6.18 -0.03
N VAL A 187 11.36 -7.14 0.76
CA VAL A 187 10.56 -8.27 0.25
C VAL A 187 9.34 -7.74 -0.51
N TYR A 188 8.61 -6.80 0.08
CA TYR A 188 7.47 -6.13 -0.54
C TYR A 188 7.83 -5.53 -1.91
N TYR A 189 8.88 -4.72 -1.97
CA TYR A 189 9.32 -4.08 -3.21
C TYR A 189 9.68 -5.10 -4.29
N PHE A 190 10.58 -6.05 -3.98
CA PHE A 190 11.06 -6.98 -5.00
C PHE A 190 9.98 -7.95 -5.48
N VAL A 191 9.09 -8.42 -4.59
CA VAL A 191 8.04 -9.37 -4.98
C VAL A 191 6.88 -8.64 -5.64
N ARG A 192 6.33 -7.62 -4.98
CA ARG A 192 5.06 -7.04 -5.42
C ARG A 192 5.23 -5.99 -6.50
N VAL A 193 6.14 -5.06 -6.28
CA VAL A 193 6.31 -3.86 -7.13
C VAL A 193 7.19 -4.18 -8.33
N LYS A 194 8.42 -4.65 -8.07
CA LYS A 194 9.42 -4.91 -9.11
C LYS A 194 9.23 -6.24 -9.84
N ARG A 195 8.57 -7.21 -9.19
CA ARG A 195 8.39 -8.59 -9.69
C ARG A 195 9.72 -9.30 -10.03
N ASP A 196 10.73 -9.08 -9.19
CA ASP A 196 12.13 -9.51 -9.38
C ASP A 196 12.59 -10.40 -8.22
N LEU A 197 12.16 -11.67 -8.24
CA LEU A 197 12.58 -12.68 -7.27
C LEU A 197 14.09 -12.96 -7.28
N PRO A 198 14.79 -13.00 -8.45
CA PRO A 198 16.24 -13.11 -8.47
C PRO A 198 16.94 -11.93 -7.76
N GLY A 199 16.45 -10.71 -7.97
CA GLY A 199 16.92 -9.52 -7.27
C GLY A 199 16.70 -9.59 -5.77
N LEU A 200 15.53 -10.09 -5.32
CA LEU A 200 15.27 -10.32 -3.90
C LEU A 200 16.30 -11.26 -3.29
N ILE A 201 16.55 -12.40 -3.93
CA ILE A 201 17.49 -13.42 -3.44
C ILE A 201 18.88 -12.81 -3.22
N LYS A 202 19.41 -12.11 -4.23
CA LYS A 202 20.71 -11.43 -4.15
C LYS A 202 20.75 -10.40 -3.02
N SER A 203 19.66 -9.64 -2.86
CA SER A 203 19.49 -8.63 -1.82
C SER A 203 19.48 -9.26 -0.41
N LEU A 204 18.77 -10.37 -0.21
CA LEU A 204 18.72 -11.06 1.08
C LEU A 204 20.05 -11.76 1.41
N GLU A 205 20.75 -12.31 0.42
CA GLU A 205 22.09 -12.88 0.58
C GLU A 205 23.09 -11.87 1.11
N LYS A 206 23.02 -10.62 0.62
CA LYS A 206 23.84 -9.52 1.16
C LYS A 206 23.54 -9.30 2.64
N ASN A 207 22.27 -9.29 3.05
CA ASN A 207 21.88 -9.07 4.45
C ASN A 207 22.30 -10.23 5.38
N GLN A 208 22.31 -11.48 4.90
CA GLN A 208 22.76 -12.65 5.67
C GLN A 208 24.26 -12.62 6.04
N LYS A 209 25.03 -11.70 5.43
CA LYS A 209 26.44 -11.49 5.79
C LYS A 209 26.58 -10.86 7.17
N ASN A 210 25.60 -10.10 7.64
CA ASN A 210 25.62 -9.57 8.99
C ASN A 210 25.36 -10.70 10.01
N LYS A 211 26.43 -11.12 10.70
CA LYS A 211 26.37 -12.20 11.71
C LYS A 211 25.77 -11.76 13.04
N GLN A 212 25.62 -10.45 13.27
CA GLN A 212 25.07 -9.87 14.49
C GLN A 212 23.54 -9.77 14.49
N LEU A 213 22.88 -10.09 13.37
CA LEU A 213 21.42 -10.14 13.32
C LEU A 213 20.85 -11.16 14.34
N PRO A 214 19.73 -10.86 15.01
CA PRO A 214 19.10 -11.81 15.91
C PRO A 214 18.67 -13.09 15.18
N GLU A 215 18.72 -14.24 15.86
CA GLU A 215 18.43 -15.54 15.26
C GLU A 215 17.04 -15.63 14.63
N LEU A 216 16.05 -14.98 15.24
CA LEU A 216 14.71 -14.88 14.68
C LEU A 216 14.72 -14.24 13.29
N LEU A 217 15.43 -13.12 13.13
CA LEU A 217 15.51 -12.40 11.86
C LEU A 217 16.38 -13.13 10.83
N LYS A 218 17.47 -13.78 11.25
CA LYS A 218 18.26 -14.66 10.38
C LYS A 218 17.41 -15.78 9.78
N LYS A 219 16.63 -16.47 10.62
CA LYS A 219 15.69 -17.52 10.20
C LYS A 219 14.63 -16.96 9.25
N LYS A 220 14.07 -15.78 9.54
CA LYS A 220 13.09 -15.11 8.67
C LYS A 220 13.67 -14.77 7.29
N ILE A 221 14.86 -14.16 7.24
CA ILE A 221 15.57 -13.86 5.98
C ILE A 221 15.87 -15.14 5.19
N ALA A 222 16.34 -16.19 5.85
CA ALA A 222 16.59 -17.48 5.21
C ALA A 222 15.31 -18.11 4.66
N GLY A 223 14.20 -18.01 5.41
CA GLY A 223 12.87 -18.43 4.97
C GLY A 223 12.42 -17.69 3.72
N PHE A 224 12.53 -16.36 3.69
CA PHE A 224 12.20 -15.56 2.51
C PHE A 224 13.06 -15.93 1.31
N LYS A 225 14.37 -16.11 1.49
CA LYS A 225 15.27 -16.55 0.42
C LYS A 225 14.83 -17.89 -0.16
N LYS A 226 14.60 -18.90 0.69
CA LYS A 226 14.15 -20.24 0.26
C LYS A 226 12.82 -20.19 -0.47
N ALA A 227 11.86 -19.40 0.03
CA ALA A 227 10.57 -19.21 -0.62
C ALA A 227 10.70 -18.55 -1.99
N ALA A 228 11.51 -17.49 -2.11
CA ALA A 228 11.80 -16.84 -3.39
C ALA A 228 12.50 -17.78 -4.37
N GLU A 229 13.42 -18.63 -3.91
CA GLU A 229 14.09 -19.65 -4.74
C GLU A 229 13.14 -20.72 -5.27
N LYS A 230 12.12 -21.10 -4.49
CA LYS A 230 11.08 -22.01 -4.94
C LYS A 230 10.22 -21.34 -6.01
N MET A 231 9.70 -20.15 -5.70
CA MET A 231 8.74 -19.45 -6.55
C MET A 231 9.33 -18.83 -7.82
N LYS A 232 10.64 -18.55 -7.87
CA LYS A 232 11.28 -18.00 -9.08
C LYS A 232 11.14 -18.91 -10.30
N LYS A 233 11.00 -20.22 -10.09
CA LYS A 233 10.84 -21.21 -11.16
C LYS A 233 9.47 -21.12 -11.83
N GLU A 234 8.46 -20.74 -11.07
CA GLU A 234 7.07 -20.61 -11.54
C GLU A 234 6.83 -19.26 -12.24
N GLY A 235 7.67 -18.26 -11.98
CA GLY A 235 7.45 -16.90 -12.47
C GLY A 235 6.20 -16.27 -11.87
N TYR A 236 5.67 -15.22 -12.51
CA TYR A 236 4.37 -14.67 -12.17
C TYR A 236 3.34 -15.09 -13.22
N ALA A 237 2.14 -15.44 -12.76
CA ALA A 237 1.03 -15.67 -13.67
C ALA A 237 0.65 -14.37 -14.40
N GLU A 238 0.17 -14.51 -15.63
CA GLU A 238 -0.25 -13.42 -16.50
C GLU A 238 -1.60 -13.81 -17.09
N PHE A 239 -2.53 -12.85 -17.08
CA PHE A 239 -3.91 -13.06 -17.52
C PHE A 239 -4.35 -11.87 -18.38
N ASN A 240 -5.11 -12.14 -19.43
CA ASN A 240 -5.75 -11.12 -20.26
C ASN A 240 -7.25 -10.97 -19.93
N ALA A 241 -7.94 -10.06 -20.62
CA ALA A 241 -9.35 -9.74 -20.38
C ALA A 241 -10.29 -10.96 -20.48
N ASP A 242 -9.98 -11.94 -21.34
CA ASP A 242 -10.80 -13.11 -21.60
C ASP A 242 -10.56 -14.24 -20.58
N GLN A 243 -9.49 -14.15 -19.79
CA GLN A 243 -9.04 -15.19 -18.85
C GLN A 243 -9.53 -14.97 -17.41
N GLN A 244 -10.73 -14.40 -17.24
CA GLN A 244 -11.29 -14.11 -15.91
C GLN A 244 -11.54 -15.38 -15.08
N ALA A 245 -12.00 -16.45 -15.73
CA ALA A 245 -12.27 -17.72 -15.05
C ALA A 245 -10.97 -18.39 -14.56
N GLU A 246 -9.91 -18.33 -15.36
CA GLU A 246 -8.59 -18.84 -15.04
C GLU A 246 -7.95 -18.04 -13.92
N LEU A 247 -8.05 -16.70 -13.95
CA LEU A 247 -7.60 -15.84 -12.86
C LEU A 247 -8.31 -16.18 -11.55
N LYS A 248 -9.64 -16.30 -11.59
CA LYS A 248 -10.44 -16.69 -10.42
C LYS A 248 -9.98 -18.04 -9.86
N LYS A 249 -9.87 -19.06 -10.71
CA LYS A 249 -9.41 -20.39 -10.31
C LYS A 249 -8.00 -20.36 -9.71
N TYR A 250 -7.09 -19.59 -10.30
CA TYR A 250 -5.73 -19.41 -9.79
C TYR A 250 -5.76 -18.86 -8.36
N VAL A 251 -6.46 -17.74 -8.14
CA VAL A 251 -6.49 -17.08 -6.83
C VAL A 251 -7.18 -17.93 -5.77
N GLU A 252 -8.33 -18.54 -6.09
CA GLU A 252 -9.05 -19.43 -5.17
C GLU A 252 -8.26 -20.69 -4.82
N THR A 253 -7.40 -21.15 -5.72
CA THR A 253 -6.49 -22.29 -5.44
C THR A 253 -5.37 -21.86 -4.50
N GLU A 254 -4.73 -20.72 -4.78
CA GLU A 254 -3.60 -20.22 -3.99
C GLU A 254 -4.00 -19.72 -2.60
N LEU A 255 -5.24 -19.21 -2.45
CA LEU A 255 -5.80 -18.69 -1.20
C LEU A 255 -6.81 -19.64 -0.55
N LYS A 256 -6.84 -20.93 -0.94
CA LYS A 256 -7.88 -21.88 -0.54
C LYS A 256 -8.08 -21.95 0.99
N ASP A 257 -6.99 -21.98 1.73
CA ASP A 257 -6.99 -22.14 3.19
C ASP A 257 -7.42 -20.82 3.85
N GLU A 258 -6.90 -19.69 3.36
CA GLU A 258 -7.18 -18.35 3.87
C GLU A 258 -8.66 -17.97 3.67
N LEU A 259 -9.25 -18.38 2.55
CA LEU A 259 -10.67 -18.21 2.27
C LEU A 259 -11.57 -19.00 3.22
N GLN A 260 -11.02 -19.99 3.92
CA GLN A 260 -11.70 -20.76 4.98
C GLN A 260 -11.35 -20.23 6.39
N GLY A 261 -10.56 -19.15 6.48
CA GLY A 261 -10.11 -18.57 7.73
C GLY A 261 -8.85 -19.22 8.31
N ASP A 262 -8.20 -20.13 7.59
CA ASP A 262 -6.95 -20.76 8.03
C ASP A 262 -5.75 -19.97 7.49
N PHE A 263 -5.18 -19.13 8.36
CA PHE A 263 -4.03 -18.29 8.02
C PHE A 263 -2.74 -18.91 8.54
N GLU A 264 -1.83 -19.23 7.63
CA GLU A 264 -0.49 -19.70 7.97
C GLU A 264 0.51 -18.52 8.00
N PHE A 265 1.21 -18.38 9.13
CA PHE A 265 2.20 -17.32 9.31
C PHE A 265 3.61 -17.79 8.97
N SER A 266 3.99 -17.78 7.68
CA SER A 266 5.33 -18.22 7.25
C SER A 266 5.92 -17.38 6.12
N PRO A 267 7.26 -17.23 6.03
CA PRO A 267 7.91 -16.52 4.93
C PRO A 267 7.52 -17.00 3.52
N GLN A 268 7.07 -18.26 3.39
CA GLN A 268 6.54 -18.80 2.15
C GLN A 268 5.20 -18.15 1.78
N LYS A 269 4.25 -18.12 2.72
CA LYS A 269 2.92 -17.53 2.50
C LYS A 269 3.00 -16.02 2.30
N ASP A 270 3.91 -15.34 2.99
CA ASP A 270 4.21 -13.91 2.81
C ASP A 270 4.53 -13.56 1.35
N ILE A 271 5.48 -14.30 0.76
CA ILE A 271 5.84 -14.10 -0.66
C ILE A 271 4.67 -14.50 -1.56
N ALA A 272 3.91 -15.54 -1.22
CA ALA A 272 2.74 -15.95 -2.00
C ALA A 272 1.70 -14.83 -2.06
N TYR A 273 1.33 -14.24 -0.92
CA TYR A 273 0.37 -13.13 -0.88
C TYR A 273 0.85 -11.90 -1.66
N LEU A 274 2.13 -11.53 -1.55
CA LEU A 274 2.69 -10.44 -2.35
C LEU A 274 2.69 -10.74 -3.85
N LYS A 275 2.96 -12.00 -4.23
CA LYS A 275 2.97 -12.45 -5.62
C LYS A 275 1.55 -12.45 -6.20
N ILE A 276 0.59 -13.05 -5.51
CA ILE A 276 -0.83 -13.09 -5.90
C ILE A 276 -1.36 -11.67 -6.04
N SER A 277 -1.13 -10.83 -5.03
CA SER A 277 -1.63 -9.46 -5.08
C SER A 277 -0.94 -8.58 -6.14
N SER A 278 0.32 -8.86 -6.50
CA SER A 278 0.98 -8.25 -7.66
C SER A 278 0.26 -8.61 -8.97
N VAL A 279 -0.14 -9.88 -9.13
CA VAL A 279 -0.92 -10.35 -10.28
C VAL A 279 -2.29 -9.66 -10.32
N LEU A 280 -2.99 -9.59 -9.18
CA LEU A 280 -4.30 -8.94 -9.05
C LEU A 280 -4.24 -7.44 -9.38
N TYR A 281 -3.26 -6.71 -8.86
CA TYR A 281 -3.11 -5.29 -9.18
C TYR A 281 -2.77 -5.03 -10.63
N LYS A 282 -1.85 -5.83 -11.20
CA LYS A 282 -1.54 -5.73 -12.63
C LYS A 282 -2.79 -5.95 -13.47
N TYR A 283 -3.61 -6.94 -13.11
CA TYR A 283 -4.86 -7.21 -13.81
C TYR A 283 -5.85 -6.03 -13.70
N LEU A 284 -6.05 -5.47 -12.51
CA LEU A 284 -6.93 -4.31 -12.30
C LEU A 284 -6.44 -3.04 -12.99
N ASP A 285 -5.11 -2.83 -13.07
CA ASP A 285 -4.53 -1.69 -13.79
C ASP A 285 -4.79 -1.80 -15.30
N GLN A 286 -4.72 -3.01 -15.85
CA GLN A 286 -4.97 -3.27 -17.27
C GLN A 286 -6.47 -3.31 -17.61
N TYR A 287 -7.31 -3.82 -16.70
CA TYR A 287 -8.73 -4.07 -16.90
C TYR A 287 -9.56 -3.49 -15.74
N PRO A 288 -9.58 -2.15 -15.58
CA PRO A 288 -10.21 -1.50 -14.44
C PRO A 288 -11.73 -1.71 -14.40
N ASP A 289 -12.39 -2.01 -15.51
CA ASP A 289 -13.85 -2.22 -15.55
C ASP A 289 -14.24 -3.71 -15.57
N THR A 290 -13.31 -4.60 -15.22
CA THR A 290 -13.57 -6.05 -15.19
C THR A 290 -14.74 -6.41 -14.25
N PRO A 291 -15.67 -7.29 -14.68
CA PRO A 291 -16.72 -7.83 -13.82
C PRO A 291 -16.19 -8.53 -12.57
N LEU A 292 -14.93 -9.00 -12.61
CA LEU A 292 -14.27 -9.67 -11.50
C LEU A 292 -13.77 -8.70 -10.41
N LYS A 293 -13.87 -7.38 -10.60
CA LYS A 293 -13.38 -6.37 -9.65
C LYS A 293 -13.82 -6.64 -8.19
N PRO A 294 -15.11 -6.89 -7.86
CA PRO A 294 -15.50 -7.16 -6.48
C PRO A 294 -14.84 -8.41 -5.88
N ASP A 295 -14.68 -9.49 -6.66
CA ASP A 295 -13.95 -10.70 -6.23
C ASP A 295 -12.47 -10.38 -5.99
N ILE A 296 -11.85 -9.58 -6.85
CA ILE A 296 -10.45 -9.16 -6.68
C ILE A 296 -10.27 -8.32 -5.42
N LEU A 297 -11.16 -7.36 -5.15
CA LEU A 297 -11.14 -6.56 -3.92
C LEU A 297 -11.25 -7.47 -2.69
N TYR A 298 -12.14 -8.45 -2.73
CA TYR A 298 -12.27 -9.46 -1.68
C TYR A 298 -10.95 -10.22 -1.46
N TRP A 299 -10.32 -10.77 -2.51
CA TRP A 299 -9.05 -11.51 -2.40
C TRP A 299 -7.86 -10.65 -1.98
N LEU A 300 -7.79 -9.41 -2.44
CA LEU A 300 -6.77 -8.45 -2.01
C LEU A 300 -6.84 -8.21 -0.50
N SER A 301 -8.04 -8.21 0.09
CA SER A 301 -8.18 -8.09 1.54
C SER A 301 -7.46 -9.22 2.30
N PHE A 302 -7.48 -10.46 1.79
CA PHE A 302 -6.78 -11.58 2.42
C PHE A 302 -5.26 -11.46 2.25
N CYS A 303 -4.80 -11.03 1.08
CA CYS A 303 -3.37 -10.84 0.82
C CYS A 303 -2.73 -9.77 1.72
N GLU A 304 -3.50 -8.74 2.07
CA GLU A 304 -2.98 -7.53 2.73
C GLU A 304 -3.00 -7.58 4.26
N ARG A 305 -3.85 -8.43 4.85
CA ARG A 305 -3.98 -8.56 6.33
C ARG A 305 -2.67 -8.76 7.05
N ARG A 306 -1.70 -9.38 6.39
CA ARG A 306 -0.40 -9.64 6.99
C ARG A 306 0.52 -8.42 7.01
N TYR A 307 0.42 -7.54 6.02
CA TYR A 307 1.40 -6.47 5.81
C TYR A 307 1.09 -5.19 6.58
N GLU A 308 -0.11 -5.11 7.17
CA GLU A 308 -0.58 -3.93 7.86
C GLU A 308 -1.04 -4.25 9.27
N GLN A 309 -0.12 -4.11 10.23
CA GLN A 309 -0.46 -4.24 11.64
C GLN A 309 -0.40 -2.93 12.42
N LYS A 310 -0.24 -1.77 11.74
CA LYS A 310 0.07 -0.50 12.44
C LYS A 310 -0.57 0.77 11.84
N ALA A 311 -1.51 0.66 10.91
CA ALA A 311 -2.20 1.81 10.33
C ALA A 311 -3.62 1.94 10.89
N PHE A 312 -4.10 3.18 11.06
CA PHE A 312 -5.48 3.47 11.46
C PHE A 312 -6.55 2.89 10.54
N TYR A 313 -6.24 2.81 9.25
CA TYR A 313 -7.07 2.19 8.25
C TYR A 313 -6.22 1.14 7.57
N SER A 314 -6.69 -0.10 7.64
CA SER A 314 -6.05 -1.18 6.92
C SER A 314 -6.59 -1.25 5.49
N LEU A 315 -5.73 -1.39 4.49
CA LEU A 315 -6.02 -1.76 3.11
C LEU A 315 -7.05 -2.88 3.00
N PRO A 316 -6.99 -3.98 3.80
CA PRO A 316 -8.06 -4.97 3.84
C PRO A 316 -9.44 -4.36 4.03
N GLU A 317 -9.61 -3.50 5.04
CA GLU A 317 -10.88 -2.83 5.29
C GLU A 317 -11.28 -1.93 4.12
N LEU A 318 -10.34 -1.15 3.56
CA LEU A 318 -10.61 -0.28 2.42
C LEU A 318 -11.11 -1.07 1.19
N TYR A 319 -10.51 -2.23 0.88
CA TYR A 319 -10.97 -3.08 -0.22
C TYR A 319 -12.35 -3.67 0.02
N LEU A 320 -12.62 -4.13 1.24
CA LEU A 320 -13.91 -4.71 1.59
C LEU A 320 -15.02 -3.66 1.59
N LYS A 321 -14.74 -2.45 2.10
CA LYS A 321 -15.64 -1.30 1.95
C LYS A 321 -15.93 -1.02 0.48
N GLN A 322 -14.91 -1.04 -0.37
CA GLN A 322 -15.08 -0.75 -1.80
C GLN A 322 -15.96 -1.81 -2.47
N CYS A 323 -15.69 -3.07 -2.18
CA CYS A 323 -16.50 -4.19 -2.67
C CYS A 323 -17.99 -4.00 -2.34
N VAL A 324 -18.32 -3.59 -1.10
CA VAL A 324 -19.72 -3.46 -0.68
C VAL A 324 -20.38 -2.18 -1.22
N LEU A 325 -19.70 -1.04 -1.15
CA LEU A 325 -20.27 0.25 -1.49
C LEU A 325 -20.42 0.46 -3.00
N GLU A 326 -19.45 -0.02 -3.79
CA GLU A 326 -19.46 0.15 -5.25
C GLU A 326 -20.09 -1.03 -5.99
N HIS A 327 -20.09 -2.23 -5.40
CA HIS A 327 -20.65 -3.44 -6.01
C HIS A 327 -21.69 -4.15 -5.14
N PRO A 328 -22.70 -3.44 -4.58
CA PRO A 328 -23.66 -4.04 -3.63
C PRO A 328 -24.54 -5.13 -4.23
N ALA A 329 -24.69 -5.17 -5.56
CA ALA A 329 -25.43 -6.20 -6.28
C ALA A 329 -24.59 -7.47 -6.56
N SER A 330 -23.27 -7.43 -6.33
CA SER A 330 -22.40 -8.58 -6.61
C SER A 330 -22.68 -9.75 -5.67
N ALA A 331 -22.52 -10.97 -6.17
CA ALA A 331 -22.67 -12.19 -5.39
C ALA A 331 -21.70 -12.27 -4.22
N ILE A 332 -20.51 -11.64 -4.33
CA ILE A 332 -19.49 -11.64 -3.27
C ILE A 332 -19.70 -10.54 -2.22
N ALA A 333 -20.57 -9.54 -2.48
CA ALA A 333 -20.78 -8.41 -1.56
C ALA A 333 -21.17 -8.82 -0.13
N PRO A 334 -22.03 -9.84 0.11
CA PRO A 334 -22.29 -10.34 1.46
C PRO A 334 -21.04 -10.88 2.17
N SER A 335 -20.16 -11.59 1.44
CA SER A 335 -18.90 -12.09 1.99
C SER A 335 -17.94 -10.94 2.30
N CYS A 336 -17.87 -9.92 1.43
CA CYS A 336 -17.11 -8.69 1.71
C CYS A 336 -17.59 -7.99 2.98
N LEU A 337 -18.91 -7.85 3.16
CA LEU A 337 -19.47 -7.23 4.36
C LEU A 337 -19.19 -8.05 5.62
N LYS A 338 -19.37 -9.37 5.57
CA LYS A 338 -19.07 -10.25 6.69
C LYS A 338 -17.61 -10.08 7.12
N GLU A 339 -16.71 -10.11 6.15
CA GLU A 339 -15.29 -9.99 6.43
C GLU A 339 -14.91 -8.60 6.98
N TYR A 340 -15.48 -7.53 6.43
CA TYR A 340 -15.27 -6.18 6.96
C TYR A 340 -15.76 -6.10 8.42
N GLN A 341 -16.94 -6.65 8.69
CA GLN A 341 -17.49 -6.73 10.03
C GLN A 341 -16.57 -7.51 10.98
N ASP A 342 -16.02 -8.65 10.55
CA ASP A 342 -15.14 -9.48 11.37
C ASP A 342 -13.84 -8.72 11.72
N LEU A 343 -13.20 -8.07 10.75
CA LEU A 343 -11.99 -7.27 10.96
C LEU A 343 -12.22 -6.12 11.94
N VAL A 344 -13.28 -5.35 11.73
CA VAL A 344 -13.60 -4.20 12.58
C VAL A 344 -14.03 -4.65 13.98
N THR A 345 -14.83 -5.70 14.09
CA THR A 345 -15.23 -6.28 15.38
C THR A 345 -14.01 -6.73 16.16
N MET A 346 -13.06 -7.40 15.51
CA MET A 346 -11.81 -7.81 16.14
C MET A 346 -11.01 -6.61 16.66
N ALA A 347 -10.91 -5.53 15.89
CA ALA A 347 -10.19 -4.31 16.29
C ALA A 347 -10.79 -3.62 17.54
N TYR A 348 -12.11 -3.77 17.77
CA TYR A 348 -12.82 -3.22 18.94
C TYR A 348 -13.13 -4.27 20.02
N THR A 349 -12.52 -5.46 19.94
CA THR A 349 -12.66 -6.53 20.93
C THR A 349 -11.41 -6.59 21.81
N GLY A 350 -11.61 -6.59 23.13
CA GLY A 350 -10.54 -6.72 24.12
C GLY A 350 -10.97 -7.55 25.32
N SER A 351 -10.18 -7.49 26.40
CA SER A 351 -10.45 -8.24 27.64
C SER A 351 -11.76 -7.86 28.32
N SER A 352 -12.28 -6.65 28.08
CA SER A 352 -13.58 -6.18 28.57
C SER A 352 -14.76 -6.57 27.66
N GLY A 353 -14.53 -7.29 26.56
CA GLY A 353 -15.52 -7.60 25.54
C GLY A 353 -15.42 -6.69 24.31
N THR A 354 -16.49 -6.69 23.50
CA THR A 354 -16.56 -5.96 22.23
C THR A 354 -17.33 -4.66 22.37
N HIS A 355 -16.69 -3.53 22.03
CA HIS A 355 -17.30 -2.19 22.14
C HIS A 355 -17.18 -1.42 20.83
N LEU A 356 -18.11 -1.67 19.91
CA LEU A 356 -18.16 -0.96 18.63
C LEU A 356 -18.66 0.49 18.79
N PRO A 357 -17.95 1.49 18.25
CA PRO A 357 -18.45 2.86 18.16
C PRO A 357 -19.78 2.96 17.39
N LYS A 358 -20.62 3.95 17.73
CA LYS A 358 -21.97 4.10 17.14
C LYS A 358 -21.95 4.41 15.64
N ASP A 359 -20.95 5.12 15.19
CA ASP A 359 -20.68 5.45 13.79
C ASP A 359 -20.30 4.19 13.00
N VAL A 360 -19.46 3.32 13.58
CA VAL A 360 -19.09 2.03 12.99
C VAL A 360 -20.31 1.10 12.87
N ASP A 361 -21.12 0.97 13.93
CA ASP A 361 -22.36 0.18 13.89
C ASP A 361 -23.34 0.70 12.82
N ARG A 362 -23.45 2.03 12.69
CA ARG A 362 -24.28 2.67 11.66
C ARG A 362 -23.76 2.37 10.25
N GLU A 363 -22.45 2.43 10.03
CA GLU A 363 -21.84 2.11 8.75
C GLU A 363 -22.16 0.65 8.34
N LEU A 364 -21.94 -0.31 9.24
CA LEU A 364 -22.24 -1.73 9.00
C LEU A 364 -23.72 -1.97 8.66
N LYS A 365 -24.64 -1.32 9.38
CA LYS A 365 -26.07 -1.37 9.07
C LYS A 365 -26.39 -0.80 7.70
N SER A 366 -25.83 0.36 7.36
CA SER A 366 -26.05 1.00 6.06
C SER A 366 -25.59 0.13 4.89
N MET A 367 -24.44 -0.53 5.03
CA MET A 367 -23.90 -1.47 4.06
C MET A 367 -24.79 -2.71 3.89
N LYS A 368 -25.32 -3.24 5.00
CA LYS A 368 -26.25 -4.38 4.97
C LYS A 368 -27.55 -4.03 4.25
N GLU A 369 -28.12 -2.86 4.55
CA GLU A 369 -29.33 -2.36 3.90
C GLU A 369 -29.11 -2.12 2.41
N LEU A 370 -27.94 -1.60 2.01
CA LEU A 370 -27.57 -1.39 0.62
C LEU A 370 -27.60 -2.70 -0.16
N ILE A 371 -26.95 -3.77 0.34
CA ILE A 371 -26.97 -5.10 -0.28
C ILE A 371 -28.39 -5.65 -0.38
N GLN A 372 -29.20 -5.49 0.67
CA GLN A 372 -30.59 -5.97 0.68
C GLN A 372 -31.46 -5.27 -0.37
N LYS A 373 -31.26 -3.97 -0.58
CA LYS A 373 -32.01 -3.20 -1.59
C LYS A 373 -31.72 -3.69 -3.01
N MET A 374 -30.49 -4.11 -3.30
CA MET A 374 -30.10 -4.60 -4.64
C MET A 374 -30.58 -6.02 -4.96
N LYS A 375 -31.03 -6.78 -3.95
CA LYS A 375 -31.60 -8.13 -4.13
C LYS A 375 -33.11 -8.12 -4.40
N LYS A 376 -33.77 -6.99 -4.19
CA LYS A 376 -35.18 -6.76 -4.51
C LYS A 376 -35.28 -6.20 -5.92
#